data_AF-A0A966KJW9-F1
#
_entry.id   AF-A0A966KJW9-F1
#
_cell.length_a   1.000
_cell.length_b   1.000
_cell.length_c   1.000
_cell.angle_alpha   90.00
_cell.angle_beta   90.00
_cell.angle_gamma   90.00
#
_symmetry.space_group_name_H-M   'P 1'
#
loop_
_entity.id
_entity.type
_entity.pdbx_description
1 polymer ?
#
loop_
_entity_poly.entity_id
_entity_poly.type
_entity_poly.pdbx_seq_one_letter_code
_entity_poly.pdbx_strand_id
1 'polypeptide(L)'
;MNAVTETLLVLADGTVFEGEAFGAETPGGVATGEVVFNTALTGYQEIITDPSYAGQMITFTYPHIGNYGVTHLDDEAARPHARGVIVRELARRHSNWRSETDLDAYLRSVGVPGIGGIDTRRLTRHIRDAGAMPGAFGTASTATLHEAARAEPGTSGADLARQVSCASPFEVACTGPDDRARRRVVAFDFGIKATILRHLSGPSSAPEPGSFSSLEGADQISRALVIDQTPLARMSRSNPLTLLGVFDELRKLFAALPASRARGFGPSRFSFNVRGGRCETCGGHGEITVQLQLLPEAVAPCPTCGGRRYNRETLGVSYRGHSIADVLDLSVDRALQLFRAIPALAAALEALQKVGLGYLPIGQPADRLSGGEAQRVRLATALASRTRGPSLYLLDEPTTGLHLAEVERLLSVFFALCESGHTLVVVEHHPDVIRHADHIIDLGPGGGEAGGRIVAEGTPPEVARCAQSATGQVLRK
;
A
#
# COMPACT_ATOMS: atom_id res chain seq x y z
N MET A 1 21.93 -24.93 20.39
CA MET A 1 22.04 -23.61 21.04
C MET A 1 23.25 -22.95 20.43
N ASN A 2 23.06 -22.03 19.47
CA ASN A 2 24.18 -21.27 18.92
C ASN A 2 24.69 -20.34 20.02
N ALA A 3 26.01 -20.27 20.20
CA ALA A 3 26.62 -19.36 21.16
C ALA A 3 26.19 -17.93 20.80
N VAL A 4 25.63 -17.20 21.78
CA VAL A 4 25.30 -15.80 21.62
C VAL A 4 26.63 -15.05 21.60
N THR A 5 27.00 -14.51 20.44
CA THR A 5 28.23 -13.73 20.29
C THR A 5 27.92 -12.28 20.68
N GLU A 6 28.37 -11.88 21.87
CA GLU A 6 28.31 -10.49 22.34
C GLU A 6 28.99 -9.57 21.32
N THR A 7 28.27 -8.54 20.89
CA THR A 7 28.68 -7.62 19.84
C THR A 7 28.37 -6.20 20.28
N LEU A 8 29.28 -5.26 20.00
CA LEU A 8 29.10 -3.85 20.31
C LEU A 8 28.84 -3.06 19.03
N LEU A 9 27.96 -2.07 19.10
CA LEU A 9 27.84 -0.99 18.12
C LEU A 9 28.41 0.29 18.73
N VAL A 10 29.37 0.91 18.05
CA VAL A 10 30.02 2.16 18.47
C VAL A 10 29.86 3.21 17.39
N LEU A 11 29.36 4.39 17.75
CA LEU A 11 29.23 5.54 16.85
C LEU A 11 30.50 6.41 16.86
N ALA A 12 30.69 7.23 15.83
CA ALA A 12 31.86 8.12 15.71
C ALA A 12 32.01 9.10 16.90
N ASP A 13 30.91 9.46 17.57
CA ASP A 13 30.91 10.31 18.77
C ASP A 13 31.23 9.55 20.07
N GLY A 14 31.46 8.24 20.00
CA GLY A 14 31.79 7.36 21.12
C GLY A 14 30.58 6.74 21.81
N THR A 15 29.35 6.95 21.33
CA THR A 15 28.16 6.29 21.88
C THR A 15 28.21 4.79 21.63
N VAL A 16 27.97 3.98 22.67
CA VAL A 16 28.04 2.51 22.63
C VAL A 16 26.69 1.86 22.90
N PHE A 17 26.41 0.79 22.17
CA PHE A 17 25.26 -0.09 22.37
C PHE A 17 25.72 -1.55 22.40
N GLU A 18 25.14 -2.33 23.30
CA GLU A 18 25.37 -3.77 23.44
C GLU A 18 24.28 -4.54 22.69
N GLY A 19 24.67 -5.60 21.99
CA GLY A 19 23.77 -6.42 21.21
C GLY A 19 24.34 -7.80 20.88
N GLU A 20 23.62 -8.52 20.02
CA GLU A 20 23.92 -9.88 19.61
C GLU A 20 24.12 -9.93 18.09
N ALA A 21 25.20 -10.56 17.62
CA ALA A 21 25.44 -10.71 16.19
C ALA A 21 24.42 -11.66 15.53
N PHE A 22 24.01 -11.30 14.31
CA PHE A 22 23.34 -12.18 13.36
C PHE A 22 23.77 -11.81 11.93
N GLY A 23 23.30 -12.55 10.93
CA GLY A 23 23.73 -12.37 9.54
C GLY A 23 25.15 -12.86 9.30
N ALA A 24 25.80 -12.31 8.28
CA ALA A 24 27.15 -12.70 7.89
C ALA A 24 28.19 -12.34 8.96
N GLU A 25 29.26 -13.14 9.02
CA GLU A 25 30.42 -12.81 9.85
C GLU A 25 31.12 -11.56 9.32
N THR A 26 31.60 -10.70 10.23
CA THR A 26 32.30 -9.48 9.86
C THR A 26 33.78 -9.79 9.57
N PRO A 27 34.27 -9.57 8.34
CA PRO A 27 35.69 -9.78 8.04
C PRO A 27 36.56 -8.87 8.92
N GLY A 28 37.48 -9.46 9.70
CA GLY A 28 38.31 -8.71 10.66
C GLY A 28 37.58 -8.28 11.94
N GLY A 29 36.36 -8.79 12.19
CA GLY A 29 35.60 -8.54 13.41
C GLY A 29 34.97 -7.15 13.50
N VAL A 30 34.91 -6.40 12.40
CA VAL A 30 34.38 -5.04 12.33
C VAL A 30 33.61 -4.83 11.03
N ALA A 31 32.36 -4.41 11.11
CA ALA A 31 31.62 -3.80 10.01
C ALA A 31 31.56 -2.28 10.22
N THR A 32 31.68 -1.49 9.16
CA THR A 32 31.60 -0.01 9.19
C THR A 32 30.61 0.53 8.17
N GLY A 33 29.97 1.65 8.49
CA GLY A 33 29.07 2.36 7.59
C GLY A 33 28.41 3.54 8.27
N GLU A 34 27.69 4.36 7.50
CA GLU A 34 26.89 5.45 8.07
C GLU A 34 25.61 4.90 8.70
N VAL A 35 25.42 5.14 9.99
CA VAL A 35 24.25 4.63 10.73
C VAL A 35 23.06 5.53 10.45
N VAL A 36 22.06 4.96 9.77
CA VAL A 36 20.80 5.61 9.43
C VAL A 36 19.63 4.85 10.07
N PHE A 37 18.43 5.41 10.03
CA PHE A 37 17.23 4.71 10.46
C PHE A 37 16.17 4.67 9.37
N ASN A 38 15.39 3.60 9.38
CA ASN A 38 14.23 3.41 8.51
C ASN A 38 13.01 3.06 9.38
N THR A 39 11.89 3.73 9.11
CA THR A 39 10.63 3.58 9.87
C THR A 39 9.58 2.70 9.22
N ALA A 40 9.93 2.02 8.12
CA ALA A 40 9.04 1.12 7.43
C ALA A 40 8.71 -0.08 8.35
N LEU A 41 7.43 -0.44 8.35
CA LEU A 41 6.90 -1.58 9.10
C LEU A 41 7.09 -2.90 8.33
N THR A 42 7.26 -2.80 7.01
CA THR A 42 7.40 -3.90 6.05
C THR A 42 8.42 -3.49 4.98
N GLY A 43 8.79 -4.42 4.11
CA GLY A 43 9.77 -4.21 3.05
C GLY A 43 11.23 -4.23 3.50
N TYR A 44 11.60 -4.97 4.55
CA TYR A 44 13.00 -4.96 5.02
C TYR A 44 13.96 -5.53 3.98
N GLN A 45 13.53 -6.50 3.17
CA GLN A 45 14.37 -7.11 2.15
C GLN A 45 14.59 -6.13 0.98
N GLU A 46 13.53 -5.46 0.55
CA GLU A 46 13.56 -4.35 -0.40
C GLU A 46 14.53 -3.28 0.09
N ILE A 47 14.43 -2.88 1.36
CA ILE A 47 15.28 -1.84 1.96
C ILE A 47 16.75 -2.27 2.03
N ILE A 48 17.04 -3.52 2.38
CA ILE A 48 18.41 -4.06 2.43
C ILE A 48 19.04 -4.08 1.03
N THR A 49 18.22 -4.30 0.00
CA THR A 49 18.64 -4.36 -1.41
C THR A 49 18.52 -3.04 -2.16
N ASP A 50 17.92 -2.02 -1.58
CA ASP A 50 17.74 -0.72 -2.22
C ASP A 50 19.11 0.00 -2.39
N PRO A 51 19.50 0.35 -3.64
CA PRO A 51 20.72 1.08 -3.95
C PRO A 51 20.95 2.37 -3.15
N SER A 52 19.88 3.01 -2.67
CA SER A 52 19.96 4.24 -1.88
C SER A 52 20.62 4.06 -0.51
N TYR A 53 20.72 2.82 0.01
CA TYR A 53 21.41 2.52 1.27
C TYR A 53 22.88 2.11 1.10
N ALA A 54 23.46 2.33 -0.07
CA ALA A 54 24.88 2.03 -0.30
C ALA A 54 25.78 2.79 0.68
N GLY A 55 26.64 2.06 1.38
CA GLY A 55 27.54 2.62 2.41
C GLY A 55 26.88 2.83 3.78
N GLN A 56 25.60 2.49 3.93
CA GLN A 56 24.83 2.74 5.14
C GLN A 56 24.54 1.46 5.94
N MET A 57 24.44 1.60 7.25
CA MET A 57 23.91 0.59 8.18
C MET A 57 22.51 0.99 8.61
N ILE A 58 21.55 0.11 8.40
CA ILE A 58 20.13 0.45 8.52
C ILE A 58 19.63 0.04 9.90
N THR A 59 19.24 1.03 10.70
CA THR A 59 18.50 0.84 11.94
C THR A 59 17.01 0.75 11.64
N PHE A 60 16.45 -0.45 11.73
CA PHE A 60 15.01 -0.61 11.63
C PHE A 60 14.35 -0.23 12.96
N THR A 61 13.44 0.73 12.92
CA THR A 61 12.75 1.19 14.15
C THR A 61 11.62 0.28 14.57
N TYR A 62 11.10 -0.55 13.65
CA TYR A 62 10.06 -1.52 13.96
C TYR A 62 10.66 -2.73 14.68
N PRO A 63 10.06 -3.26 15.76
CA PRO A 63 10.69 -4.29 16.57
C PRO A 63 10.63 -5.70 15.98
N HIS A 64 9.72 -6.01 15.04
CA HIS A 64 9.54 -7.37 14.52
C HIS A 64 10.14 -7.55 13.12
N ILE A 65 11.42 -7.27 12.95
CA ILE A 65 12.10 -7.43 11.65
C ILE A 65 12.41 -8.91 11.41
N GLY A 66 12.13 -9.40 10.20
CA GLY A 66 12.23 -10.82 9.83
C GLY A 66 10.94 -11.63 10.00
N ASN A 67 9.84 -11.04 10.48
CA ASN A 67 8.62 -11.76 10.85
C ASN A 67 7.83 -12.36 9.67
N TYR A 68 8.08 -11.94 8.43
CA TYR A 68 7.48 -12.53 7.22
C TYR A 68 8.53 -13.21 6.32
N GLY A 69 9.74 -13.44 6.84
CA GLY A 69 10.81 -14.16 6.14
C GLY A 69 11.30 -13.45 4.88
N VAL A 70 11.97 -14.17 4.01
CA VAL A 70 12.64 -13.62 2.82
C VAL A 70 12.24 -14.45 1.61
N THR A 71 12.06 -13.80 0.46
CA THR A 71 11.81 -14.43 -0.84
C THR A 71 12.58 -13.70 -1.94
N HIS A 72 13.19 -14.42 -2.88
CA HIS A 72 13.94 -13.79 -3.99
C HIS A 72 13.10 -12.80 -4.83
N LEU A 73 11.76 -12.84 -4.72
CA LEU A 73 10.86 -11.93 -5.42
C LEU A 73 10.84 -10.51 -4.84
N ASP A 74 11.28 -10.31 -3.61
CA ASP A 74 11.19 -9.02 -2.91
C ASP A 74 12.52 -8.23 -2.98
N ASP A 75 13.54 -8.75 -3.65
CA ASP A 75 14.78 -7.99 -3.92
C ASP A 75 14.51 -6.81 -4.89
N GLU A 76 14.94 -5.61 -4.51
CA GLU A 76 14.88 -4.41 -5.37
C GLU A 76 16.05 -4.30 -6.36
N ALA A 77 17.18 -4.91 -6.01
CA ALA A 77 18.39 -4.97 -6.81
C ALA A 77 19.00 -6.38 -6.77
N ALA A 78 19.91 -6.67 -7.71
CA ALA A 78 20.55 -8.00 -7.83
C ALA A 78 21.44 -8.38 -6.63
N ARG A 79 21.71 -7.46 -5.70
CA ARG A 79 22.51 -7.67 -4.50
C ARG A 79 22.04 -6.75 -3.37
N PRO A 80 22.32 -7.06 -2.11
CA PRO A 80 22.18 -6.09 -1.03
C PRO A 80 23.12 -4.89 -1.23
N HIS A 81 22.65 -3.71 -0.86
CA HIS A 81 23.42 -2.47 -0.88
C HIS A 81 23.72 -1.94 0.52
N ALA A 82 22.91 -2.31 1.51
CA ALA A 82 23.18 -2.04 2.91
C ALA A 82 24.47 -2.71 3.39
N ARG A 83 25.27 -2.01 4.18
CA ARG A 83 26.49 -2.53 4.81
C ARG A 83 26.24 -3.26 6.13
N GLY A 84 25.06 -3.07 6.71
CA GLY A 84 24.68 -3.80 7.91
C GLY A 84 23.26 -3.52 8.34
N VAL A 85 22.72 -4.39 9.18
CA VAL A 85 21.35 -4.33 9.67
C VAL A 85 21.34 -4.22 11.19
N ILE A 86 20.64 -3.22 11.73
CA ILE A 86 20.53 -2.97 13.17
C ILE A 86 19.06 -3.10 13.56
N VAL A 87 18.74 -4.02 14.48
CA VAL A 87 17.37 -4.30 14.90
C VAL A 87 17.26 -4.34 16.42
N ARG A 88 16.04 -4.09 16.93
CA ARG A 88 15.74 -4.30 18.35
C ARG A 88 15.69 -5.79 18.66
N GLU A 89 14.91 -6.52 17.89
CA GLU A 89 14.74 -7.95 18.02
C GLU A 89 14.66 -8.53 16.61
N LEU A 90 15.44 -9.58 16.36
CA LEU A 90 15.29 -10.37 15.15
C LEU A 90 14.18 -11.40 15.39
N ALA A 91 13.18 -11.42 14.53
CA ALA A 91 12.10 -12.38 14.62
C ALA A 91 12.65 -13.81 14.46
N ARG A 92 12.46 -14.64 15.49
CA ARG A 92 12.90 -16.05 15.50
C ARG A 92 12.03 -16.96 14.64
N ARG A 93 10.84 -16.50 14.27
CA ARG A 93 9.87 -17.21 13.44
C ARG A 93 9.36 -16.26 12.39
N HIS A 94 9.27 -16.75 11.17
CA HIS A 94 8.63 -16.05 10.07
C HIS A 94 7.32 -16.75 9.69
N SER A 95 6.34 -15.97 9.23
CA SER A 95 5.03 -16.45 8.83
C SER A 95 4.58 -15.78 7.53
N ASN A 96 5.00 -16.36 6.41
CA ASN A 96 4.58 -15.96 5.06
C ASN A 96 4.67 -17.18 4.14
N TRP A 97 3.62 -17.47 3.38
CA TRP A 97 3.57 -18.61 2.48
C TRP A 97 4.58 -18.52 1.33
N ARG A 98 5.05 -17.31 0.99
CA ARG A 98 6.10 -17.06 -0.01
C ARG A 98 7.51 -17.15 0.57
N SER A 99 7.66 -17.24 1.89
CA SER A 99 8.98 -17.22 2.53
C SER A 99 9.76 -18.48 2.16
N GLU A 100 10.98 -18.28 1.69
CA GLU A 100 11.90 -19.35 1.33
C GLU A 100 12.92 -19.60 2.45
N THR A 101 13.23 -18.55 3.22
CA THR A 101 14.22 -18.60 4.30
C THR A 101 13.96 -17.52 5.35
N ASP A 102 14.60 -17.63 6.51
CA ASP A 102 14.60 -16.56 7.51
C ASP A 102 15.64 -15.47 7.19
N LEU A 103 15.48 -14.31 7.84
CA LEU A 103 16.33 -13.15 7.58
C LEU A 103 17.79 -13.37 8.02
N ASP A 104 18.07 -14.16 9.06
CA ASP A 104 19.46 -14.46 9.48
C ASP A 104 20.17 -15.25 8.39
N ALA A 105 19.54 -16.34 7.94
CA ALA A 105 20.06 -17.19 6.87
C ALA A 105 20.23 -16.43 5.55
N TYR A 106 19.28 -15.55 5.19
CA TYR A 106 19.42 -14.69 4.01
C TYR A 106 20.63 -13.77 4.12
N LEU A 107 20.76 -13.01 5.21
CA LEU A 107 21.85 -12.06 5.40
C LEU A 107 23.23 -12.75 5.39
N ARG A 108 23.33 -13.96 5.94
CA ARG A 108 24.52 -14.82 5.81
C ARG A 108 24.83 -15.15 4.36
N SER A 109 23.82 -15.55 3.59
CA SER A 109 24.00 -15.96 2.20
C SER A 109 24.45 -14.81 1.29
N VAL A 110 24.04 -13.58 1.60
CA VAL A 110 24.37 -12.38 0.81
C VAL A 110 25.52 -11.55 1.39
N GLY A 111 26.14 -12.01 2.48
CA GLY A 111 27.33 -11.37 3.06
C GLY A 111 27.07 -10.07 3.82
N VAL A 112 25.86 -9.87 4.36
CA VAL A 112 25.50 -8.67 5.13
C VAL A 112 25.47 -9.00 6.62
N PRO A 113 26.27 -8.30 7.46
CA PRO A 113 26.26 -8.51 8.90
C PRO A 113 25.08 -7.79 9.57
N GLY A 114 24.66 -8.28 10.74
CA GLY A 114 23.59 -7.68 11.54
C GLY A 114 23.87 -7.69 13.04
N ILE A 115 23.23 -6.77 13.76
CA ILE A 115 23.25 -6.69 15.22
C ILE A 115 21.84 -6.49 15.79
N GLY A 116 21.42 -7.42 16.64
CA GLY A 116 20.14 -7.45 17.35
C GLY A 116 20.29 -7.03 18.81
N GLY A 117 19.18 -6.88 19.53
CA GLY A 117 19.19 -6.48 20.96
C GLY A 117 19.36 -4.98 21.20
N ILE A 118 19.58 -4.19 20.14
CA ILE A 118 19.88 -2.77 20.24
C ILE A 118 18.63 -1.99 20.64
N ASP A 119 18.74 -1.05 21.58
CA ASP A 119 17.67 -0.07 21.80
C ASP A 119 17.59 0.88 20.60
N THR A 120 16.92 0.43 19.54
CA THR A 120 16.78 1.17 18.29
C THR A 120 16.04 2.48 18.49
N ARG A 121 15.20 2.62 19.54
CA ARG A 121 14.55 3.88 19.90
C ARG A 121 15.56 4.88 20.44
N ARG A 122 16.44 4.47 21.36
CA ARG A 122 17.52 5.31 21.87
C ARG A 122 18.50 5.69 20.76
N LEU A 123 18.92 4.72 19.94
CA LEU A 123 19.80 4.96 18.80
C LEU A 123 19.18 5.95 17.80
N THR A 124 17.92 5.74 17.42
CA THR A 124 17.21 6.62 16.48
C THR A 124 17.05 8.04 17.01
N ARG A 125 16.72 8.20 18.31
CA ARG A 125 16.66 9.52 18.93
C ARG A 125 18.02 10.22 18.86
N HIS A 126 19.08 9.48 19.18
CA HIS A 126 20.45 10.00 19.19
C HIS A 126 20.88 10.50 17.80
N ILE A 127 20.76 9.67 16.75
CA ILE A 127 21.14 10.06 15.39
C ILE A 127 20.16 11.06 14.74
N ARG A 128 18.94 11.22 15.28
CA ARG A 128 18.04 12.30 14.89
C ARG A 128 18.48 13.65 15.46
N ASP A 129 18.94 13.67 16.70
CA ASP A 129 19.36 14.89 17.40
C ASP A 129 20.78 15.31 16.97
N ALA A 130 21.71 14.36 16.82
CA ALA A 130 23.11 14.60 16.47
C ALA A 130 23.41 14.53 14.97
N GLY A 131 22.46 14.04 14.16
CA GLY A 131 22.65 13.73 12.74
C GLY A 131 23.12 12.30 12.51
N ALA A 132 22.84 11.78 11.31
CA ALA A 132 23.40 10.50 10.86
C ALA A 132 24.92 10.60 10.85
N MET A 133 25.58 9.54 11.31
CA MET A 133 27.03 9.54 11.49
C MET A 133 27.60 8.15 11.24
N PRO A 134 28.90 8.06 10.95
CA PRO A 134 29.58 6.79 10.88
C PRO A 134 29.47 5.99 12.18
N GLY A 135 29.35 4.67 12.03
CA GLY A 135 29.38 3.72 13.12
C GLY A 135 30.06 2.43 12.70
N ALA A 136 30.43 1.64 13.70
CA ALA A 136 31.01 0.34 13.52
C ALA A 136 30.43 -0.66 14.52
N PHE A 137 30.13 -1.88 14.08
CA PHE A 137 29.77 -2.95 14.99
C PHE A 137 30.56 -4.23 14.76
N GLY A 138 30.76 -5.00 15.81
CA GLY A 138 31.53 -6.24 15.76
C GLY A 138 31.95 -6.74 17.14
N THR A 139 32.84 -7.74 17.13
CA THR A 139 33.36 -8.41 18.32
C THR A 139 34.70 -7.83 18.79
N ALA A 140 35.24 -6.84 18.08
CA ALA A 140 36.45 -6.14 18.46
C ALA A 140 36.25 -5.25 19.70
N SER A 141 37.35 -4.77 20.28
CA SER A 141 37.30 -3.88 21.44
C SER A 141 36.59 -2.55 21.09
N THR A 142 35.96 -1.91 22.08
CA THR A 142 35.30 -0.61 21.91
C THR A 142 36.22 0.44 21.30
N ALA A 143 37.51 0.44 21.66
CA ALA A 143 38.50 1.37 21.12
C ALA A 143 38.73 1.14 19.61
N THR A 144 38.85 -0.12 19.21
CA THR A 144 39.01 -0.52 17.79
C THR A 144 37.77 -0.15 16.97
N LEU A 145 36.57 -0.41 17.50
CA LEU A 145 35.32 -0.05 16.83
C LEU A 145 35.16 1.47 16.73
N HIS A 146 35.54 2.23 17.75
CA HIS A 146 35.49 3.70 17.71
C HIS A 146 36.44 4.28 16.67
N GLU A 147 37.67 3.76 16.59
CA GLU A 147 38.64 4.15 15.57
C GLU A 147 38.12 3.85 14.15
N ALA A 148 37.57 2.65 13.96
CA ALA A 148 36.97 2.25 12.68
C ALA A 148 35.78 3.13 12.28
N ALA A 149 34.89 3.47 13.24
CA ALA A 149 33.77 4.38 13.00
C ALA A 149 34.27 5.77 12.57
N ARG A 150 35.32 6.31 13.22
CA ARG A 150 35.87 7.63 12.87
C ARG A 150 36.63 7.64 11.54
N ALA A 151 37.18 6.51 11.13
CA ALA A 151 37.89 6.36 9.86
C ALA A 151 36.94 6.17 8.66
N GLU A 152 35.69 5.77 8.89
CA GLU A 152 34.70 5.60 7.84
C GLU A 152 34.30 6.98 7.25
N PRO A 153 34.45 7.19 5.94
CA PRO A 153 34.29 8.51 5.30
C PRO A 153 32.84 9.03 5.27
N GLY A 154 31.86 8.20 5.65
CA GLY A 154 30.43 8.53 5.56
C GLY A 154 29.91 8.59 4.12
N THR A 155 28.68 9.07 3.93
CA THR A 155 28.08 9.17 2.57
C THR A 155 28.17 10.58 1.98
N SER A 156 28.45 11.60 2.80
CA SER A 156 28.50 12.99 2.37
C SER A 156 29.61 13.24 1.35
N GLY A 157 29.24 13.73 0.16
CA GLY A 157 30.17 14.02 -0.93
C GLY A 157 30.59 12.81 -1.76
N ALA A 158 30.11 11.60 -1.46
CA ALA A 158 30.37 10.41 -2.26
C ALA A 158 29.41 10.32 -3.46
N ASP A 159 29.93 10.01 -4.66
CA ASP A 159 29.12 9.66 -5.83
C ASP A 159 28.68 8.19 -5.73
N LEU A 160 27.74 7.92 -4.82
CA LEU A 160 27.19 6.59 -4.59
C LEU A 160 26.35 6.12 -5.78
N ALA A 161 25.73 7.04 -6.52
CA ALA A 161 24.97 6.74 -7.73
C ALA A 161 25.86 5.97 -8.72
N ARG A 162 27.08 6.46 -9.01
CA ARG A 162 28.02 5.74 -9.89
C ARG A 162 28.41 4.34 -9.38
N GLN A 163 28.41 4.11 -8.07
CA GLN A 163 28.77 2.81 -7.48
C GLN A 163 27.66 1.77 -7.59
N VAL A 164 26.41 2.22 -7.64
CA VAL A 164 25.22 1.37 -7.63
C VAL A 164 24.47 1.33 -8.97
N SER A 165 24.71 2.29 -9.85
CA SER A 165 24.14 2.33 -11.20
C SER A 165 24.51 1.09 -11.98
N CYS A 166 23.55 0.59 -12.76
CA CYS A 166 23.78 -0.59 -13.58
C CYS A 166 24.65 -0.24 -14.79
N ALA A 167 25.79 -0.93 -14.94
CA ALA A 167 26.68 -0.76 -16.09
C ALA A 167 26.16 -1.44 -17.37
N SER A 168 25.17 -2.33 -17.25
CA SER A 168 24.57 -3.09 -18.35
C SER A 168 23.07 -2.81 -18.46
N PRO A 169 22.48 -2.84 -19.65
CA PRO A 169 21.03 -2.72 -19.78
C PRO A 169 20.32 -3.90 -19.08
N PHE A 170 19.19 -3.61 -18.44
CA PHE A 170 18.29 -4.66 -17.96
C PHE A 170 17.49 -5.21 -19.14
N GLU A 171 17.61 -6.51 -19.41
CA GLU A 171 16.74 -7.21 -20.36
C GLU A 171 15.67 -7.97 -19.59
N VAL A 172 14.42 -7.50 -19.66
CA VAL A 172 13.28 -8.20 -19.07
C VAL A 172 12.48 -8.84 -20.19
N ALA A 173 12.40 -10.18 -20.18
CA ALA A 173 11.62 -10.93 -21.14
C ALA A 173 10.14 -10.54 -21.02
N CYS A 174 9.52 -10.20 -22.14
CA CYS A 174 8.07 -9.99 -22.17
C CYS A 174 7.38 -11.35 -21.98
N THR A 175 6.82 -11.60 -20.80
CA THR A 175 5.99 -12.78 -20.52
C THR A 175 4.52 -12.41 -20.75
N GLY A 176 4.06 -12.65 -21.98
CA GLY A 176 2.65 -12.53 -22.35
C GLY A 176 2.33 -13.49 -23.49
N PRO A 177 1.14 -14.10 -23.52
CA PRO A 177 0.78 -15.14 -24.49
C PRO A 177 0.67 -14.63 -25.94
N ASP A 178 0.68 -13.32 -26.16
CA ASP A 178 0.54 -12.70 -27.48
C ASP A 178 1.78 -11.88 -27.89
N ASP A 179 2.48 -12.35 -28.91
CA ASP A 179 3.59 -11.67 -29.58
C ASP A 179 3.15 -10.36 -30.29
N ARG A 180 1.84 -10.04 -30.26
CA ARG A 180 1.22 -8.91 -30.97
C ARG A 180 1.13 -7.59 -30.20
N ALA A 181 1.49 -7.55 -28.91
CA ALA A 181 1.47 -6.33 -28.11
C ALA A 181 2.85 -5.97 -27.50
N ARG A 182 3.95 -6.27 -28.21
CA ARG A 182 5.30 -5.86 -27.82
C ARG A 182 5.42 -4.33 -27.77
N ARG A 183 5.24 -3.74 -26.58
CA ARG A 183 5.67 -2.35 -26.34
C ARG A 183 7.18 -2.35 -26.19
N ARG A 184 7.89 -1.66 -27.07
CA ARG A 184 9.33 -1.38 -26.91
C ARG A 184 9.47 -0.21 -25.93
N VAL A 185 9.70 -0.51 -24.65
CA VAL A 185 9.97 0.51 -23.63
C VAL A 185 11.49 0.71 -23.56
N VAL A 186 11.95 1.95 -23.76
CA VAL A 186 13.32 2.36 -23.42
C VAL A 186 13.22 3.19 -22.16
N ALA A 187 13.85 2.71 -21.09
CA ALA A 187 13.92 3.41 -19.82
C ALA A 187 15.38 3.81 -19.55
N PHE A 188 15.60 5.09 -19.24
CA PHE A 188 16.91 5.60 -18.86
C PHE A 188 17.03 5.53 -17.34
N ASP A 189 18.11 4.95 -16.83
CA ASP A 189 18.33 4.75 -15.41
C ASP A 189 18.58 6.10 -14.69
N PHE A 190 17.55 6.62 -14.03
CA PHE A 190 17.61 7.72 -13.07
C PHE A 190 17.29 7.22 -11.65
N GLY A 191 17.64 5.97 -11.32
CA GLY A 191 17.22 5.29 -10.09
C GLY A 191 16.13 4.24 -10.34
N ILE A 192 16.17 3.57 -11.48
CA ILE A 192 15.18 2.55 -11.84
C ILE A 192 15.52 1.24 -11.12
N LYS A 193 14.61 0.79 -10.26
CA LYS A 193 14.71 -0.48 -9.51
C LYS A 193 14.20 -1.66 -10.35
N ALA A 194 14.69 -2.87 -10.10
CA ALA A 194 14.26 -4.06 -10.85
C ALA A 194 12.75 -4.31 -10.73
N THR A 195 12.16 -4.01 -9.57
CA THR A 195 10.73 -4.08 -9.30
C THR A 195 9.91 -3.15 -10.20
N ILE A 196 10.44 -1.96 -10.52
CA ILE A 196 9.78 -1.03 -11.46
C ILE A 196 9.73 -1.66 -12.85
N LEU A 197 10.82 -2.30 -13.30
CA LEU A 197 10.86 -2.98 -14.59
C LEU A 197 9.95 -4.23 -14.64
N ARG A 198 9.86 -4.99 -13.54
CA ARG A 198 8.89 -6.11 -13.40
C ARG A 198 7.44 -5.63 -13.50
N HIS A 199 7.11 -4.54 -12.82
CA HIS A 199 5.77 -3.93 -12.91
C HIS A 199 5.45 -3.37 -14.30
N LEU A 200 6.47 -2.96 -15.05
CA LEU A 200 6.31 -2.47 -16.43
C LEU A 200 6.18 -3.61 -17.46
N SER A 201 6.70 -4.80 -17.16
CA SER A 201 6.76 -5.95 -18.08
C SER A 201 5.61 -6.95 -17.91
N GLY A 202 4.96 -6.99 -16.74
CA GLY A 202 3.78 -7.83 -16.49
C GLY A 202 2.45 -7.09 -16.70
N PRO A 203 1.37 -7.79 -17.12
CA PRO A 203 0.02 -7.25 -16.99
C PRO A 203 -0.38 -7.22 -15.50
N SER A 204 -0.34 -6.04 -14.89
CA SER A 204 -1.09 -5.67 -13.66
C SER A 204 -0.99 -6.63 -12.46
N SER A 205 -0.11 -6.31 -11.49
CA SER A 205 -0.23 -6.45 -10.02
C SER A 205 -0.78 -7.73 -9.36
N ALA A 206 -1.08 -8.81 -10.08
CA ALA A 206 -1.45 -10.07 -9.44
C ALA A 206 -0.18 -10.84 -9.08
N PRO A 207 -0.01 -11.28 -7.81
CA PRO A 207 1.06 -12.21 -7.48
C PRO A 207 0.90 -13.49 -8.30
N GLU A 208 2.02 -14.19 -8.56
CA GLU A 208 1.94 -15.51 -9.16
C GLU A 208 1.04 -16.42 -8.29
N PRO A 209 0.12 -17.18 -8.90
CA PRO A 209 -0.75 -18.07 -8.16
C PRO A 209 0.08 -19.15 -7.45
N GLY A 210 -0.31 -19.52 -6.23
CA GLY A 210 0.27 -20.67 -5.54
C GLY A 210 0.08 -21.98 -6.33
N SER A 211 0.76 -23.06 -5.95
CA SER A 211 0.68 -24.34 -6.68
C SER A 211 -0.75 -24.89 -6.74
N PHE A 212 -1.27 -25.11 -7.94
CA PHE A 212 -2.57 -25.77 -8.19
C PHE A 212 -2.46 -26.69 -9.42
N SER A 213 -3.33 -27.70 -9.54
CA SER A 213 -3.29 -28.67 -10.65
C SER A 213 -3.97 -28.16 -11.92
N SER A 214 -5.20 -27.67 -11.79
CA SER A 214 -5.99 -27.08 -12.87
C SER A 214 -7.05 -26.12 -12.30
N LEU A 215 -7.53 -25.20 -13.13
CA LEU A 215 -8.65 -24.31 -12.81
C LEU A 215 -9.70 -24.47 -13.91
N GLU A 216 -10.89 -24.87 -13.52
CA GLU A 216 -12.01 -25.12 -14.43
C GLU A 216 -13.13 -24.09 -14.20
N GLY A 217 -13.88 -23.73 -15.26
CA GLY A 217 -15.00 -22.79 -15.18
C GLY A 217 -14.63 -21.30 -15.12
N ALA A 218 -13.35 -20.95 -15.23
CA ALA A 218 -12.89 -19.56 -15.26
C ALA A 218 -13.47 -18.75 -16.44
N ASP A 219 -13.78 -19.43 -17.55
CA ASP A 219 -14.40 -18.88 -18.75
C ASP A 219 -15.85 -18.39 -18.54
N GLN A 220 -16.50 -18.83 -17.46
CA GLN A 220 -17.85 -18.39 -17.08
C GLN A 220 -17.87 -16.99 -16.44
N ILE A 221 -16.71 -16.49 -16.01
CA ILE A 221 -16.57 -15.24 -15.28
C ILE A 221 -15.91 -14.20 -16.20
N SER A 222 -16.57 -13.07 -16.41
CA SER A 222 -16.06 -12.01 -17.29
C SER A 222 -14.89 -11.25 -16.68
N ARG A 223 -14.83 -11.16 -15.35
CA ARG A 223 -13.74 -10.54 -14.58
C ARG A 223 -13.78 -10.95 -13.11
N ALA A 224 -12.61 -10.98 -12.48
CA ALA A 224 -12.46 -11.10 -11.03
C ALA A 224 -11.90 -9.80 -10.44
N LEU A 225 -12.44 -9.36 -9.30
CA LEU A 225 -12.05 -8.13 -8.63
C LEU A 225 -11.83 -8.40 -7.14
N VAL A 226 -10.67 -8.01 -6.64
CA VAL A 226 -10.37 -8.04 -5.20
C VAL A 226 -10.75 -6.71 -4.57
N ILE A 227 -11.56 -6.78 -3.51
CA ILE A 227 -12.00 -5.64 -2.70
C ILE A 227 -11.43 -5.82 -1.29
N ASP A 228 -10.24 -5.29 -1.10
CA ASP A 228 -9.52 -5.25 0.17
C ASP A 228 -9.48 -3.80 0.73
N GLN A 229 -8.81 -3.64 1.86
CA GLN A 229 -8.58 -2.33 2.50
C GLN A 229 -7.31 -1.63 1.99
N THR A 230 -6.72 -2.08 0.88
CA THR A 230 -5.52 -1.42 0.37
C THR A 230 -5.85 0.02 -0.06
N PRO A 231 -4.95 0.99 0.19
CA PRO A 231 -5.20 2.38 -0.18
C PRO A 231 -5.55 2.51 -1.66
N LEU A 232 -6.65 3.20 -1.96
CA LEU A 232 -7.17 3.36 -3.33
C LEU A 232 -6.22 4.10 -4.26
N ALA A 233 -5.47 5.06 -3.73
CA ALA A 233 -4.48 5.80 -4.47
C ALA A 233 -3.42 6.35 -3.50
N ARG A 234 -2.17 6.41 -3.98
CA ARG A 234 -1.07 7.08 -3.27
C ARG A 234 -1.01 8.60 -3.57
N MET A 235 -1.98 9.14 -4.33
CA MET A 235 -1.98 10.53 -4.80
C MET A 235 -3.34 11.20 -4.60
N SER A 236 -3.33 12.47 -4.18
CA SER A 236 -4.52 13.30 -3.89
C SER A 236 -5.41 13.69 -5.08
N ARG A 237 -5.08 13.26 -6.30
CA ARG A 237 -5.83 13.58 -7.53
C ARG A 237 -7.03 12.67 -7.79
N SER A 238 -7.12 11.55 -7.09
CA SER A 238 -8.30 10.69 -7.13
C SER A 238 -9.29 11.09 -6.03
N ASN A 239 -10.56 10.90 -6.28
CA ASN A 239 -11.67 11.10 -5.36
C ASN A 239 -12.83 10.14 -5.71
N PRO A 240 -13.87 10.01 -4.86
CA PRO A 240 -14.98 9.09 -5.12
C PRO A 240 -15.62 9.24 -6.51
N LEU A 241 -15.88 10.46 -6.99
CA LEU A 241 -16.49 10.67 -8.31
C LEU A 241 -15.59 10.25 -9.47
N THR A 242 -14.28 10.44 -9.36
CA THR A 242 -13.33 9.98 -10.39
C THR A 242 -13.23 8.47 -10.43
N LEU A 243 -13.29 7.79 -9.28
CA LEU A 243 -13.24 6.33 -9.18
C LEU A 243 -14.53 5.68 -9.71
N LEU A 244 -15.68 6.30 -9.45
CA LEU A 244 -16.97 5.93 -10.03
C LEU A 244 -17.10 6.30 -11.51
N GLY A 245 -16.12 7.01 -12.09
CA GLY A 245 -16.13 7.41 -13.50
C GLY A 245 -17.15 8.50 -13.86
N VAL A 246 -17.77 9.17 -12.87
CA VAL A 246 -18.85 10.15 -13.10
C VAL A 246 -18.40 11.61 -12.99
N PHE A 247 -17.13 11.86 -12.67
CA PHE A 247 -16.62 13.24 -12.60
C PHE A 247 -16.72 14.00 -13.94
N ASP A 248 -16.68 13.31 -15.08
CA ASP A 248 -16.88 13.94 -16.39
C ASP A 248 -18.29 14.50 -16.58
N GLU A 249 -19.31 13.84 -16.03
CA GLU A 249 -20.70 14.32 -16.07
C GLU A 249 -20.88 15.61 -15.27
N LEU A 250 -20.20 15.72 -14.13
CA LEU A 250 -20.15 16.97 -13.37
C LEU A 250 -19.49 18.10 -14.17
N ARG A 251 -18.38 17.81 -14.87
CA ARG A 251 -17.68 18.81 -15.69
C ARG A 251 -18.51 19.26 -16.89
N LYS A 252 -19.19 18.32 -17.56
CA LYS A 252 -20.13 18.61 -18.66
C LYS A 252 -21.28 19.50 -18.20
N LEU A 253 -21.84 19.22 -17.02
CA LEU A 253 -22.89 20.05 -16.43
C LEU A 253 -22.42 21.51 -16.27
N PHE A 254 -21.27 21.73 -15.64
CA PHE A 254 -20.74 23.08 -15.43
C PHE A 254 -20.41 23.79 -16.75
N ALA A 255 -19.88 23.08 -17.75
CA ALA A 255 -19.60 23.64 -19.07
C ALA A 255 -20.88 24.04 -19.83
N ALA A 256 -22.00 23.36 -19.58
CA ALA A 256 -23.28 23.66 -20.23
C ALA A 256 -24.00 24.91 -19.68
N LEU A 257 -23.54 25.47 -18.55
CA LEU A 257 -24.17 26.64 -17.92
C LEU A 257 -24.05 27.91 -18.80
N PRO A 258 -25.06 28.80 -18.80
CA PRO A 258 -25.02 30.04 -19.58
C PRO A 258 -23.76 30.89 -19.32
N ALA A 259 -23.36 31.03 -18.05
CA ALA A 259 -22.15 31.77 -17.66
C ALA A 259 -20.86 31.13 -18.21
N SER A 260 -20.80 29.81 -18.33
CA SER A 260 -19.67 29.09 -18.93
C SER A 260 -19.64 29.29 -20.44
N ARG A 261 -20.79 29.14 -21.10
CA ARG A 261 -20.93 29.32 -22.55
C ARG A 261 -20.54 30.73 -23.00
N ALA A 262 -20.99 31.76 -22.26
CA ALA A 262 -20.63 33.15 -22.54
C ALA A 262 -19.12 33.43 -22.46
N ARG A 263 -18.38 32.63 -21.67
CA ARG A 263 -16.92 32.75 -21.49
C ARG A 263 -16.12 31.75 -22.34
N GLY A 264 -16.79 30.92 -23.15
CA GLY A 264 -16.14 29.86 -23.93
C GLY A 264 -15.55 28.72 -23.09
N PHE A 265 -16.04 28.50 -21.86
CA PHE A 265 -15.51 27.46 -20.97
C PHE A 265 -16.06 26.07 -21.34
N GLY A 266 -15.18 25.20 -21.83
CA GLY A 266 -15.48 23.78 -22.06
C GLY A 266 -15.29 22.90 -20.80
N PRO A 267 -15.61 21.60 -20.87
CA PRO A 267 -15.48 20.66 -19.74
C PRO A 267 -14.05 20.52 -19.19
N SER A 268 -13.03 20.77 -20.01
CA SER A 268 -11.62 20.75 -19.59
C SER A 268 -11.31 21.85 -18.56
N ARG A 269 -11.98 23.01 -18.65
CA ARG A 269 -11.83 24.11 -17.69
C ARG A 269 -12.19 23.68 -16.27
N PHE A 270 -13.15 22.77 -16.13
CA PHE A 270 -13.65 22.27 -14.85
C PHE A 270 -12.91 21.03 -14.34
N SER A 271 -11.79 20.66 -14.97
CA SER A 271 -10.92 19.57 -14.47
C SER A 271 -9.74 20.15 -13.70
N PHE A 272 -9.54 19.70 -12.46
CA PHE A 272 -8.34 20.05 -11.68
C PHE A 272 -7.08 19.31 -12.16
N ASN A 273 -7.21 18.31 -13.05
CA ASN A 273 -6.08 17.53 -13.55
C ASN A 273 -5.38 18.15 -14.76
N VAL A 274 -6.00 19.12 -15.45
CA VAL A 274 -5.48 19.73 -16.67
C VAL A 274 -5.30 21.23 -16.51
N ARG A 275 -4.36 21.80 -17.26
CA ARG A 275 -4.12 23.25 -17.28
C ARG A 275 -5.34 24.01 -17.81
N GLY A 276 -5.51 25.24 -17.35
CA GLY A 276 -6.53 26.16 -17.83
C GLY A 276 -7.43 26.69 -16.72
N GLY A 277 -8.21 25.84 -16.07
CA GLY A 277 -9.10 26.25 -14.97
C GLY A 277 -8.64 25.88 -13.56
N ARG A 278 -7.70 24.95 -13.44
CA ARG A 278 -7.09 24.59 -12.15
C ARG A 278 -6.24 25.73 -11.58
N CYS A 279 -5.93 25.65 -10.30
CA CYS A 279 -4.92 26.49 -9.68
C CYS A 279 -3.53 25.99 -10.13
N GLU A 280 -2.77 26.83 -10.83
CA GLU A 280 -1.44 26.44 -11.32
C GLU A 280 -0.38 26.39 -10.20
N THR A 281 -0.55 27.16 -9.11
CA THR A 281 0.36 27.14 -7.95
C THR A 281 0.50 25.76 -7.34
N CYS A 282 -0.62 25.08 -7.10
CA CYS A 282 -0.65 23.72 -6.56
C CYS A 282 -0.90 22.66 -7.63
N GLY A 283 -0.84 23.00 -8.92
CA GLY A 283 -1.14 22.08 -10.02
C GLY A 283 -2.51 21.39 -9.92
N GLY A 284 -3.48 21.99 -9.24
CA GLY A 284 -4.81 21.43 -9.00
C GLY A 284 -4.95 20.49 -7.80
N HIS A 285 -3.90 20.25 -7.01
CA HIS A 285 -3.97 19.43 -5.79
C HIS A 285 -4.80 20.10 -4.68
N GLY A 286 -4.85 21.44 -4.68
CA GLY A 286 -5.48 22.24 -3.61
C GLY A 286 -4.56 22.46 -2.41
N GLU A 287 -3.44 21.77 -2.38
CA GLU A 287 -2.53 21.71 -1.24
C GLU A 287 -1.09 21.79 -1.72
N ILE A 288 -0.21 22.19 -0.83
CA ILE A 288 1.23 22.23 -1.05
C ILE A 288 1.93 21.49 0.07
N THR A 289 2.98 20.78 -0.30
CA THR A 289 3.86 20.16 0.67
C THR A 289 4.80 21.23 1.21
N VAL A 290 4.76 21.45 2.52
CA VAL A 290 5.67 22.34 3.22
C VAL A 290 6.72 21.47 3.87
N GLN A 291 7.94 21.63 3.39
CA GLN A 291 9.09 21.00 4.01
C GLN A 291 9.46 21.81 5.26
N LEU A 292 9.16 21.23 6.41
CA LEU A 292 9.56 21.76 7.70
C LEU A 292 10.94 21.19 8.02
N GLN A 293 11.85 22.02 8.50
CA GLN A 293 13.14 21.53 8.98
C GLN A 293 12.87 20.54 10.13
N LEU A 294 13.32 19.29 9.95
CA LEU A 294 13.29 18.21 10.95
C LEU A 294 11.92 17.56 11.25
N LEU A 295 10.87 17.87 10.48
CA LEU A 295 9.55 17.22 10.59
C LEU A 295 9.17 16.52 9.28
N PRO A 296 8.31 15.48 9.32
CA PRO A 296 7.69 14.94 8.12
C PRO A 296 7.05 16.06 7.32
N GLU A 297 7.07 15.91 6.00
CA GLU A 297 6.40 16.80 5.06
C GLU A 297 4.97 17.09 5.53
N ALA A 298 4.71 18.36 5.87
CA ALA A 298 3.40 18.78 6.31
C ALA A 298 2.61 19.24 5.09
N VAL A 299 1.37 18.77 4.96
CA VAL A 299 0.49 19.20 3.88
C VAL A 299 -0.33 20.38 4.36
N ALA A 300 -0.23 21.51 3.65
CA ALA A 300 -0.99 22.72 3.96
C ALA A 300 -1.92 23.08 2.79
N PRO A 301 -3.07 23.73 3.05
CA PRO A 301 -3.90 24.29 1.99
C PRO A 301 -3.07 25.26 1.13
N CYS A 302 -3.23 25.18 -0.18
CA CYS A 302 -2.52 26.05 -1.12
C CYS A 302 -2.85 27.52 -0.81
N PRO A 303 -1.85 28.41 -0.63
CA PRO A 303 -2.10 29.81 -0.25
C PRO A 303 -2.84 30.61 -1.34
N THR A 304 -2.76 30.18 -2.60
CA THR A 304 -3.42 30.87 -3.72
C THR A 304 -4.91 30.52 -3.85
N CYS A 305 -5.26 29.24 -3.71
CA CYS A 305 -6.65 28.79 -3.89
C CYS A 305 -7.35 28.39 -2.59
N GLY A 306 -6.65 28.36 -1.45
CA GLY A 306 -7.20 27.98 -0.15
C GLY A 306 -7.83 26.59 -0.13
N GLY A 307 -7.23 25.59 -0.79
CA GLY A 307 -7.82 24.25 -0.90
C GLY A 307 -8.77 24.05 -2.09
N ARG A 308 -9.21 25.11 -2.75
CA ARG A 308 -10.32 25.06 -3.73
C ARG A 308 -9.95 24.47 -5.09
N ARG A 309 -8.67 24.15 -5.34
CA ARG A 309 -8.12 23.50 -6.56
C ARG A 309 -8.26 24.25 -7.89
N TYR A 310 -9.09 25.28 -7.96
CA TYR A 310 -9.39 26.04 -9.19
C TYR A 310 -8.99 27.51 -9.07
N ASN A 311 -8.82 28.16 -10.21
CA ASN A 311 -8.61 29.60 -10.28
C ASN A 311 -9.92 30.39 -10.09
N ARG A 312 -9.79 31.68 -9.76
CA ARG A 312 -10.93 32.56 -9.43
C ARG A 312 -11.96 32.67 -10.56
N GLU A 313 -11.51 32.69 -11.81
CA GLU A 313 -12.39 32.77 -12.98
C GLU A 313 -13.31 31.54 -13.10
N THR A 314 -12.76 30.35 -12.85
CA THR A 314 -13.51 29.08 -12.89
C THR A 314 -14.48 28.99 -11.72
N LEU A 315 -14.07 29.45 -10.53
CA LEU A 315 -14.94 29.52 -9.35
C LEU A 315 -16.06 30.56 -9.48
N GLY A 316 -15.96 31.49 -10.43
CA GLY A 316 -17.00 32.46 -10.74
C GLY A 316 -18.18 31.90 -11.56
N VAL A 317 -18.21 30.59 -11.83
CA VAL A 317 -19.35 29.88 -12.43
C VAL A 317 -20.02 29.05 -11.35
N SER A 318 -21.33 29.22 -11.17
CA SER A 318 -22.10 28.49 -10.17
C SER A 318 -23.30 27.75 -10.76
N TYR A 319 -23.56 26.56 -10.22
CA TYR A 319 -24.78 25.78 -10.42
C TYR A 319 -25.61 25.86 -9.14
N ARG A 320 -26.83 26.40 -9.23
CA ARG A 320 -27.75 26.58 -8.08
C ARG A 320 -27.06 27.23 -6.86
N GLY A 321 -26.21 28.23 -7.12
CA GLY A 321 -25.48 28.95 -6.07
C GLY A 321 -24.14 28.33 -5.65
N HIS A 322 -23.79 27.13 -6.13
CA HIS A 322 -22.53 26.46 -5.77
C HIS A 322 -21.53 26.47 -6.93
N SER A 323 -20.30 26.92 -6.69
CA SER A 323 -19.19 26.69 -7.63
C SER A 323 -18.80 25.21 -7.68
N ILE A 324 -17.97 24.83 -8.64
CA ILE A 324 -17.52 23.43 -8.73
C ILE A 324 -16.73 22.98 -7.48
N ALA A 325 -15.98 23.89 -6.85
CA ALA A 325 -15.29 23.57 -5.60
C ALA A 325 -16.27 23.40 -4.44
N ASP A 326 -17.31 24.26 -4.36
CA ASP A 326 -18.34 24.14 -3.32
C ASP A 326 -19.10 22.81 -3.46
N VAL A 327 -19.40 22.40 -4.69
CA VAL A 327 -20.03 21.11 -4.97
C VAL A 327 -19.16 19.95 -4.53
N LEU A 328 -17.84 19.99 -4.81
CA LEU A 328 -16.91 18.93 -4.41
C LEU A 328 -16.76 18.81 -2.89
N ASP A 329 -17.07 19.86 -2.15
CA ASP A 329 -17.03 19.89 -0.68
C ASP A 329 -18.35 19.42 -0.03
N LEU A 330 -19.42 19.25 -0.81
CA LEU A 330 -20.67 18.70 -0.30
C LEU A 330 -20.52 17.23 0.06
N SER A 331 -21.16 16.84 1.16
CA SER A 331 -21.35 15.43 1.49
C SER A 331 -22.17 14.71 0.41
N VAL A 332 -21.99 13.40 0.27
CA VAL A 332 -22.78 12.56 -0.65
C VAL A 332 -24.28 12.80 -0.50
N ASP A 333 -24.80 12.87 0.74
CA ASP A 333 -26.23 13.11 0.99
C ASP A 333 -26.72 14.46 0.43
N ARG A 334 -25.93 15.52 0.64
CA ARG A 334 -26.27 16.87 0.13
C ARG A 334 -26.11 16.95 -1.38
N ALA A 335 -25.06 16.35 -1.93
CA ALA A 335 -24.84 16.27 -3.36
C ALA A 335 -25.96 15.50 -4.06
N LEU A 336 -26.46 14.41 -3.46
CA LEU A 336 -27.55 13.62 -4.01
C LEU A 336 -28.85 14.43 -4.09
N GLN A 337 -29.16 15.24 -3.06
CA GLN A 337 -30.28 16.18 -3.11
C GLN A 337 -30.12 17.19 -4.26
N LEU A 338 -28.89 17.71 -4.46
CA LEU A 338 -28.60 18.71 -5.49
C LEU A 338 -28.70 18.13 -6.92
N PHE A 339 -28.23 16.90 -7.12
CA PHE A 339 -28.09 16.27 -8.45
C PHE A 339 -29.10 15.17 -8.76
N ARG A 340 -30.17 15.03 -7.96
CA ARG A 340 -31.24 14.03 -8.19
C ARG A 340 -31.80 14.01 -9.62
N ALA A 341 -31.84 15.16 -10.29
CA ALA A 341 -32.33 15.29 -11.67
C ALA A 341 -31.30 14.90 -12.75
N ILE A 342 -30.09 14.49 -12.37
CA ILE A 342 -29.00 14.11 -13.27
C ILE A 342 -28.70 12.62 -13.04
N PRO A 343 -29.28 11.71 -13.85
CA PRO A 343 -29.32 10.28 -13.54
C PRO A 343 -27.95 9.65 -13.26
N ALA A 344 -26.93 9.99 -14.05
CA ALA A 344 -25.59 9.43 -13.88
C ALA A 344 -24.93 9.84 -12.54
N LEU A 345 -25.10 11.10 -12.13
CA LEU A 345 -24.58 11.57 -10.84
C LEU A 345 -25.41 11.02 -9.68
N ALA A 346 -26.74 11.02 -9.82
CA ALA A 346 -27.65 10.47 -8.80
C ALA A 346 -27.35 9.00 -8.51
N ALA A 347 -27.23 8.16 -9.54
CA ALA A 347 -26.94 6.73 -9.38
C ALA A 347 -25.60 6.47 -8.67
N ALA A 348 -24.55 7.23 -9.01
CA ALA A 348 -23.24 7.11 -8.35
C ALA A 348 -23.28 7.56 -6.88
N LEU A 349 -24.00 8.64 -6.58
CA LEU A 349 -24.18 9.14 -5.22
C LEU A 349 -25.06 8.20 -4.37
N GLU A 350 -26.10 7.62 -4.96
CA GLU A 350 -26.91 6.58 -4.33
C GLU A 350 -26.09 5.33 -4.02
N ALA A 351 -25.18 4.92 -4.92
CA ALA A 351 -24.28 3.80 -4.65
C ALA A 351 -23.36 4.08 -3.44
N LEU A 352 -22.79 5.29 -3.35
CA LEU A 352 -22.01 5.74 -2.18
C LEU A 352 -22.86 5.80 -0.90
N GLN A 353 -24.11 6.27 -1.01
CA GLN A 353 -25.02 6.32 0.14
C GLN A 353 -25.38 4.91 0.64
N LYS A 354 -25.65 3.96 -0.27
CA LYS A 354 -25.99 2.57 0.07
C LYS A 354 -24.89 1.85 0.85
N VAL A 355 -23.63 2.10 0.50
CA VAL A 355 -22.49 1.57 1.26
C VAL A 355 -22.24 2.33 2.57
N GLY A 356 -23.02 3.36 2.90
CA GLY A 356 -22.88 4.11 4.16
C GLY A 356 -21.94 5.32 4.12
N LEU A 357 -21.55 5.79 2.94
CA LEU A 357 -20.66 6.95 2.77
C LEU A 357 -21.41 8.29 2.59
N GLY A 358 -22.64 8.40 3.09
CA GLY A 358 -23.48 9.60 2.97
C GLY A 358 -22.84 10.89 3.52
N TYR A 359 -22.01 10.75 4.55
CA TYR A 359 -21.30 11.86 5.21
C TYR A 359 -20.08 12.36 4.42
N LEU A 360 -19.53 11.55 3.52
CA LEU A 360 -18.23 11.81 2.91
C LEU A 360 -18.34 12.93 1.86
N PRO A 361 -17.42 13.91 1.83
CA PRO A 361 -17.36 14.87 0.73
C PRO A 361 -17.11 14.18 -0.61
N ILE A 362 -17.87 14.52 -1.65
CA ILE A 362 -17.77 13.84 -2.96
C ILE A 362 -16.42 14.09 -3.65
N GLY A 363 -15.72 15.16 -3.26
CA GLY A 363 -14.39 15.53 -3.72
C GLY A 363 -13.25 15.12 -2.78
N GLN A 364 -13.53 14.36 -1.70
CA GLN A 364 -12.52 13.91 -0.75
C GLN A 364 -11.34 13.24 -1.48
N PRO A 365 -10.09 13.66 -1.23
CA PRO A 365 -8.91 12.97 -1.75
C PRO A 365 -8.90 11.47 -1.38
N ALA A 366 -8.62 10.60 -2.34
CA ALA A 366 -8.63 9.15 -2.13
C ALA A 366 -7.51 8.67 -1.17
N ASP A 367 -6.41 9.41 -1.07
CA ASP A 367 -5.30 9.17 -0.13
C ASP A 367 -5.64 9.55 1.31
N ARG A 368 -6.76 10.25 1.53
CA ARG A 368 -7.29 10.59 2.86
C ARG A 368 -8.46 9.72 3.30
N LEU A 369 -8.83 8.73 2.50
CA LEU A 369 -9.84 7.75 2.90
C LEU A 369 -9.20 6.76 3.86
N SER A 370 -9.89 6.47 4.95
CA SER A 370 -9.57 5.30 5.79
C SER A 370 -9.67 4.01 4.97
N GLY A 371 -9.04 2.93 5.44
CA GLY A 371 -9.12 1.61 4.76
C GLY A 371 -10.56 1.16 4.53
N GLY A 372 -11.43 1.31 5.54
CA GLY A 372 -12.86 1.00 5.42
C GLY A 372 -13.61 1.91 4.44
N GLU A 373 -13.33 3.21 4.41
CA GLU A 373 -13.91 4.10 3.40
C GLU A 373 -13.46 3.75 1.99
N ALA A 374 -12.18 3.44 1.82
CA ALA A 374 -11.61 3.04 0.55
C ALA A 374 -12.25 1.74 0.03
N GLN A 375 -12.41 0.74 0.91
CA GLN A 375 -13.11 -0.51 0.61
C GLN A 375 -14.56 -0.25 0.19
N ARG A 376 -15.29 0.60 0.92
CA ARG A 376 -16.68 0.96 0.60
C ARG A 376 -16.80 1.73 -0.71
N VAL A 377 -15.85 2.61 -1.07
CA VAL A 377 -15.82 3.26 -2.39
C VAL A 377 -15.62 2.22 -3.51
N ARG A 378 -14.80 1.19 -3.31
CA ARG A 378 -14.67 0.07 -4.28
C ARG A 378 -15.98 -0.68 -4.44
N LEU A 379 -16.68 -0.97 -3.34
CA LEU A 379 -18.01 -1.60 -3.37
C LEU A 379 -19.04 -0.74 -4.10
N ALA A 380 -19.08 0.57 -3.82
CA ALA A 380 -19.94 1.49 -4.55
C ALA A 380 -19.62 1.52 -6.04
N THR A 381 -18.33 1.44 -6.40
CA THR A 381 -17.88 1.36 -7.80
C THR A 381 -18.34 0.06 -8.47
N ALA A 382 -18.28 -1.07 -7.76
CA ALA A 382 -18.81 -2.35 -8.22
C ALA A 382 -20.33 -2.27 -8.46
N LEU A 383 -21.08 -1.71 -7.51
CA LEU A 383 -22.54 -1.54 -7.61
C LEU A 383 -22.96 -0.61 -8.76
N ALA A 384 -22.22 0.48 -8.98
CA ALA A 384 -22.54 1.45 -10.03
C ALA A 384 -22.12 0.96 -11.44
N SER A 385 -21.21 -0.01 -11.51
CA SER A 385 -20.66 -0.51 -12.78
C SER A 385 -21.65 -1.43 -13.49
N ARG A 386 -21.98 -1.12 -14.74
CA ARG A 386 -22.63 -2.08 -15.63
C ARG A 386 -21.59 -3.02 -16.23
N THR A 387 -21.70 -4.30 -15.92
CA THR A 387 -20.80 -5.34 -16.43
C THR A 387 -21.40 -6.00 -17.67
N ARG A 388 -20.56 -6.55 -18.56
CA ARG A 388 -21.00 -7.26 -19.77
C ARG A 388 -21.40 -8.71 -19.50
N GLY A 389 -21.18 -9.20 -18.28
CA GLY A 389 -21.42 -10.57 -17.84
C GLY A 389 -21.06 -10.75 -16.36
N PRO A 390 -21.17 -11.99 -15.83
CA PRO A 390 -20.94 -12.28 -14.42
C PRO A 390 -19.53 -11.86 -13.97
N SER A 391 -19.45 -11.21 -12.81
CA SER A 391 -18.17 -10.84 -12.19
C SER A 391 -18.01 -11.59 -10.87
N LEU A 392 -16.77 -11.96 -10.55
CA LEU A 392 -16.39 -12.49 -9.25
C LEU A 392 -15.80 -11.36 -8.40
N TYR A 393 -16.33 -11.17 -7.19
CA TYR A 393 -15.79 -10.23 -6.22
C TYR A 393 -15.21 -11.03 -5.04
N LEU A 394 -13.92 -10.84 -4.76
CA LEU A 394 -13.25 -11.41 -3.60
C LEU A 394 -13.10 -10.33 -2.54
N LEU A 395 -13.60 -10.59 -1.33
CA LEU A 395 -13.58 -9.65 -0.22
C LEU A 395 -12.83 -10.27 0.96
N ASP A 396 -11.87 -9.52 1.50
CA ASP A 396 -11.08 -9.94 2.66
C ASP A 396 -11.52 -9.13 3.90
N GLU A 397 -12.10 -9.82 4.88
CA GLU A 397 -12.66 -9.31 6.14
C GLU A 397 -13.36 -7.94 6.03
N PRO A 398 -14.44 -7.83 5.22
CA PRO A 398 -15.07 -6.55 4.93
C PRO A 398 -15.84 -5.95 6.11
N THR A 399 -16.00 -6.68 7.22
CA THR A 399 -16.64 -6.23 8.46
C THR A 399 -15.66 -5.59 9.44
N THR A 400 -14.35 -5.66 9.18
CA THR A 400 -13.32 -5.18 10.12
C THR A 400 -13.51 -3.69 10.42
N GLY A 401 -13.76 -3.40 11.70
CA GLY A 401 -13.97 -2.03 12.18
C GLY A 401 -15.37 -1.46 11.94
N LEU A 402 -16.34 -2.26 11.48
CA LEU A 402 -17.73 -1.83 11.31
C LEU A 402 -18.56 -2.04 12.58
N HIS A 403 -19.45 -1.09 12.85
CA HIS A 403 -20.51 -1.27 13.84
C HIS A 403 -21.58 -2.24 13.31
N LEU A 404 -22.34 -2.93 14.19
CA LEU A 404 -23.37 -3.91 13.79
C LEU A 404 -24.37 -3.37 12.75
N ALA A 405 -24.85 -2.15 12.94
CA ALA A 405 -25.76 -1.49 12.00
C ALA A 405 -25.13 -1.20 10.61
N GLU A 406 -23.80 -1.15 10.51
CA GLU A 406 -23.08 -1.01 9.24
C GLU A 406 -22.89 -2.36 8.56
N VAL A 407 -22.77 -3.45 9.33
CA VAL A 407 -22.74 -4.83 8.80
C VAL A 407 -24.03 -5.16 8.05
N GLU A 408 -25.19 -4.76 8.59
CA GLU A 408 -26.49 -4.94 7.91
C GLU A 408 -26.55 -4.20 6.56
N ARG A 409 -26.01 -2.98 6.49
CA ARG A 409 -25.93 -2.23 5.22
C ARG A 409 -24.99 -2.91 4.24
N LEU A 410 -23.85 -3.40 4.72
CA LEU A 410 -22.89 -4.14 3.89
C LEU A 410 -23.53 -5.41 3.32
N LEU A 411 -24.29 -6.16 4.12
CA LEU A 411 -25.05 -7.33 3.64
C LEU A 411 -26.05 -6.96 2.55
N SER A 412 -26.78 -5.84 2.70
CA SER A 412 -27.70 -5.38 1.65
C SER A 412 -26.99 -5.11 0.31
N VAL A 413 -25.72 -4.68 0.37
CA VAL A 413 -24.87 -4.45 -0.81
C VAL A 413 -24.44 -5.79 -1.43
N PHE A 414 -24.09 -6.78 -0.60
CA PHE A 414 -23.75 -8.12 -1.07
C PHE A 414 -24.92 -8.76 -1.81
N PHE A 415 -26.12 -8.71 -1.22
CA PHE A 415 -27.33 -9.23 -1.87
C PHE A 415 -27.60 -8.53 -3.20
N ALA A 416 -27.50 -7.20 -3.26
CA ALA A 416 -27.71 -6.47 -4.51
C ALA A 416 -26.70 -6.85 -5.62
N LEU A 417 -25.44 -7.12 -5.27
CA LEU A 417 -24.45 -7.61 -6.22
C LEU A 417 -24.78 -9.04 -6.68
N CYS A 418 -25.14 -9.94 -5.77
CA CYS A 418 -25.54 -11.31 -6.11
C CYS A 418 -26.80 -11.34 -7.00
N GLU A 419 -27.83 -10.57 -6.66
CA GLU A 419 -29.07 -10.40 -7.45
C GLU A 419 -28.80 -9.85 -8.87
N SER A 420 -27.72 -9.10 -9.04
CA SER A 420 -27.27 -8.61 -10.34
C SER A 420 -26.52 -9.67 -11.17
N GLY A 421 -26.48 -10.92 -10.70
CA GLY A 421 -25.82 -12.05 -11.38
C GLY A 421 -24.31 -12.09 -11.16
N HIS A 422 -23.83 -11.62 -10.01
CA HIS A 422 -22.42 -11.68 -9.63
C HIS A 422 -22.17 -12.70 -8.54
N THR A 423 -20.94 -13.16 -8.43
CA THR A 423 -20.52 -14.10 -7.37
C THR A 423 -19.64 -13.35 -6.39
N LEU A 424 -19.92 -13.49 -5.10
CA LEU A 424 -19.12 -12.93 -4.02
C LEU A 424 -18.45 -14.08 -3.26
N VAL A 425 -17.14 -13.98 -3.06
CA VAL A 425 -16.36 -14.84 -2.17
C VAL A 425 -15.81 -13.96 -1.06
N VAL A 426 -16.21 -14.25 0.18
CA VAL A 426 -15.92 -13.40 1.34
C VAL A 426 -15.16 -14.21 2.38
N VAL A 427 -13.97 -13.74 2.76
CA VAL A 427 -13.20 -14.26 3.89
C VAL A 427 -13.64 -13.50 5.15
N GLU A 428 -14.11 -14.23 6.16
CA GLU A 428 -14.89 -13.60 7.23
C GLU A 428 -14.96 -14.45 8.52
N HIS A 429 -15.10 -13.79 9.66
CA HIS A 429 -15.25 -14.39 11.00
C HIS A 429 -16.47 -13.89 11.83
N HIS A 430 -17.13 -12.80 11.41
CA HIS A 430 -18.40 -12.27 11.92
C HIS A 430 -19.60 -13.21 11.64
N PRO A 431 -20.24 -13.75 12.69
CA PRO A 431 -21.30 -14.75 12.56
C PRO A 431 -22.48 -14.32 11.69
N ASP A 432 -22.88 -13.05 11.76
CA ASP A 432 -24.02 -12.58 10.97
C ASP A 432 -23.73 -12.56 9.47
N VAL A 433 -22.49 -12.36 9.02
CA VAL A 433 -22.18 -12.47 7.58
C VAL A 433 -22.22 -13.92 7.15
N ILE A 434 -21.58 -14.79 7.93
CA ILE A 434 -21.51 -16.23 7.67
C ILE A 434 -22.91 -16.87 7.62
N ARG A 435 -23.83 -16.46 8.50
CA ARG A 435 -25.22 -16.95 8.53
C ARG A 435 -26.02 -16.63 7.26
N HIS A 436 -25.67 -15.56 6.55
CA HIS A 436 -26.35 -15.13 5.33
C HIS A 436 -25.69 -15.65 4.06
N ALA A 437 -24.61 -16.42 4.16
CA ALA A 437 -23.96 -17.02 3.00
C ALA A 437 -24.83 -18.13 2.40
N ASP A 438 -24.90 -18.20 1.07
CA ASP A 438 -25.55 -19.32 0.38
C ASP A 438 -24.73 -20.62 0.49
N HIS A 439 -23.40 -20.49 0.55
CA HIS A 439 -22.44 -21.59 0.64
C HIS A 439 -21.22 -21.18 1.45
N ILE A 440 -20.70 -22.09 2.28
CA ILE A 440 -19.54 -21.91 3.14
C ILE A 440 -18.52 -22.98 2.82
N ILE A 441 -17.25 -22.58 2.75
CA ILE A 441 -16.09 -23.48 2.74
C ILE A 441 -15.30 -23.20 4.03
N ASP A 442 -15.35 -24.13 4.98
CA ASP A 442 -14.70 -24.00 6.28
C ASP A 442 -13.32 -24.66 6.27
N LEU A 443 -12.27 -23.90 6.59
CA LEU A 443 -10.88 -24.35 6.61
C LEU A 443 -10.40 -24.59 8.04
N GLY A 444 -9.57 -25.60 8.24
CA GLY A 444 -8.99 -25.92 9.55
C GLY A 444 -8.31 -27.28 9.57
N PRO A 445 -8.41 -28.05 10.69
CA PRO A 445 -9.08 -27.72 11.97
C PRO A 445 -8.29 -26.78 12.89
N GLY A 446 -7.02 -26.50 12.58
CA GLY A 446 -6.19 -25.51 13.28
C GLY A 446 -5.54 -24.52 12.31
N GLY A 447 -4.64 -23.67 12.82
CA GLY A 447 -3.80 -22.79 12.01
C GLY A 447 -2.42 -23.40 11.72
N GLY A 448 -1.69 -22.81 10.77
CA GLY A 448 -0.32 -23.25 10.41
C GLY A 448 -0.30 -24.68 9.86
N GLU A 449 0.66 -25.49 10.30
CA GLU A 449 0.82 -26.90 9.87
C GLU A 449 -0.38 -27.80 10.24
N ALA A 450 -1.18 -27.39 11.25
CA ALA A 450 -2.38 -28.11 11.68
C ALA A 450 -3.64 -27.73 10.87
N GLY A 451 -3.50 -26.86 9.85
CA GLY A 451 -4.58 -26.36 9.01
C GLY A 451 -4.51 -26.80 7.56
N GLY A 452 -5.11 -26.00 6.68
CA GLY A 452 -5.02 -26.16 5.22
C GLY A 452 -5.93 -27.24 4.63
N ARG A 453 -6.91 -27.74 5.40
CA ARG A 453 -7.89 -28.74 4.94
C ARG A 453 -9.30 -28.17 4.99
N ILE A 454 -10.15 -28.63 4.07
CA ILE A 454 -11.59 -28.37 4.13
C ILE A 454 -12.17 -29.26 5.24
N VAL A 455 -12.72 -28.64 6.29
CA VAL A 455 -13.33 -29.32 7.45
C VAL A 455 -14.82 -29.54 7.23
N ALA A 456 -15.49 -28.57 6.62
CA ALA A 456 -16.90 -28.64 6.25
C ALA A 456 -17.15 -27.75 5.03
N GLU A 457 -18.14 -28.14 4.23
CA GLU A 457 -18.59 -27.38 3.08
C GLU A 457 -20.10 -27.54 2.92
N GLY A 458 -20.81 -26.47 2.54
CA GLY A 458 -22.25 -26.48 2.29
C GLY A 458 -22.96 -25.23 2.77
N THR A 459 -24.28 -25.30 2.91
CA THR A 459 -25.10 -24.22 3.46
C THR A 459 -24.80 -23.98 4.96
N PRO A 460 -25.12 -22.80 5.53
CA PRO A 460 -24.91 -22.54 6.95
C PRO A 460 -25.52 -23.60 7.90
N PRO A 461 -26.74 -24.12 7.67
CA PRO A 461 -27.28 -25.21 8.47
C PRO A 461 -26.53 -26.54 8.35
N GLU A 462 -25.92 -26.84 7.19
CA GLU A 462 -25.13 -28.06 6.98
C GLU A 462 -23.78 -27.96 7.71
N VAL A 463 -23.09 -26.83 7.59
CA VAL A 463 -21.84 -26.56 8.33
C VAL A 463 -22.10 -26.54 9.84
N ALA A 464 -23.22 -25.98 10.28
CA ALA A 464 -23.63 -26.00 11.69
C ALA A 464 -23.82 -27.41 12.27
N ARG A 465 -24.05 -28.46 11.45
CA ARG A 465 -24.13 -29.85 11.93
C ARG A 465 -22.77 -30.53 12.07
N CYS A 466 -21.71 -29.98 11.48
CA CYS A 466 -20.37 -30.54 11.60
C CYS A 466 -19.83 -30.30 13.02
N ALA A 467 -19.42 -31.36 13.71
CA ALA A 467 -18.85 -31.27 15.06
C ALA A 467 -17.40 -30.76 15.04
N GLN A 468 -16.65 -31.09 13.97
CA GLN A 468 -15.25 -30.74 13.79
C GLN A 468 -15.04 -29.28 13.33
N SER A 469 -16.09 -28.64 12.80
CA SER A 469 -16.06 -27.25 12.36
C SER A 469 -16.20 -26.28 13.55
N ALA A 470 -15.18 -25.45 13.76
CA ALA A 470 -15.25 -24.36 14.75
C ALA A 470 -16.32 -23.33 14.34
N THR A 471 -16.41 -23.03 13.04
CA THR A 471 -17.45 -22.18 12.45
C THR A 471 -18.84 -22.74 12.72
N GLY A 472 -19.04 -24.06 12.51
CA GLY A 472 -20.29 -24.74 12.79
C GLY A 472 -20.71 -24.70 14.26
N GLN A 473 -19.75 -24.72 15.20
CA GLN A 473 -20.03 -24.55 16.63
C GLN A 473 -20.58 -23.16 16.96
N VAL A 474 -20.10 -22.11 16.27
CA VAL A 474 -20.59 -20.74 16.44
C VAL A 474 -21.96 -20.57 15.81
N LEU A 475 -22.19 -21.11 14.60
CA LEU A 475 -23.46 -21.02 13.89
C LEU A 475 -24.63 -21.75 14.60
N ARG A 476 -24.34 -22.73 15.47
CA ARG A 476 -25.36 -23.41 16.29
C ARG A 476 -25.92 -22.56 17.42
N LYS A 477 -25.18 -21.55 17.87
CA LYS A 477 -25.60 -20.62 18.93
C LYS A 477 -26.41 -19.49 18.32
#